data_AF-A0A5B1B4H3-F1
#
_entry.id   AF-A0A5B1B4H3-F1
#
_cell.length_a   1.000
_cell.length_b   1.000
_cell.length_c   1.000
_cell.angle_alpha   90.00
_cell.angle_beta   90.00
_cell.angle_gamma   90.00
#
_symmetry.space_group_name_H-M   'P 1'
#
loop_
_entity.id
_entity.type
_entity.pdbx_description
1 polymer ?
#
loop_
_entity_poly.entity_id
_entity_poly.type
_entity_poly.pdbx_seq_one_letter_code
_entity_poly.pdbx_strand_id
1 'polypeptide(L)'
;MFLSFFIPIKYQCNCQNEFRNSENKNSIIFKGKYKKSETETDTLWVSHNDTIVFKKEEVITTRPCSNPELSTKYNLITPINNAYYFIYNEKQQLIKEGKYTYEYTHIGATKKSGSFYNSKDYHYDSNGCVDIIYYTADGRNHKAEHFDKKNRLNKIRYFDKKSSDIEKIEIYKKGKLKETKIYTSFNKYYTIKASD
;
A
#
# COMPACT_ATOMS: atom_id res chain seq x y z
N MET A 1 -31.83 3.77 -11.72
CA MET A 1 -31.86 4.44 -10.40
C MET A 1 -31.10 3.54 -9.43
N PHE A 2 -29.77 3.70 -9.35
CA PHE A 2 -28.92 2.89 -8.47
C PHE A 2 -28.68 3.65 -7.16
N LEU A 3 -29.24 3.14 -6.06
CA LEU A 3 -28.94 3.63 -4.72
C LEU A 3 -27.52 3.18 -4.34
N SER A 4 -26.57 4.11 -4.37
CA SER A 4 -25.25 3.93 -3.78
C SER A 4 -25.37 4.03 -2.26
N PHE A 5 -25.41 2.87 -1.58
CA PHE A 5 -25.23 2.81 -0.13
C PHE A 5 -23.78 3.15 0.21
N PHE A 6 -23.53 4.41 0.58
CA PHE A 6 -22.33 4.78 1.32
C PHE A 6 -22.49 4.25 2.75
N ILE A 7 -21.77 3.18 3.10
CA ILE A 7 -21.59 2.78 4.49
C ILE A 7 -20.39 3.58 5.02
N PRO A 8 -20.59 4.58 5.91
CA PRO A 8 -19.48 5.23 6.57
C PRO A 8 -18.87 4.25 7.58
N ILE A 9 -17.68 3.74 7.30
CA ILE A 9 -16.84 3.08 8.29
C ILE A 9 -16.48 4.15 9.33
N LYS A 10 -17.09 4.05 10.52
CA LYS A 10 -16.69 4.84 11.69
C LYS A 10 -15.28 4.42 12.09
N TYR A 11 -14.26 5.13 11.62
CA TYR A 11 -12.93 5.07 12.21
C TYR A 11 -12.98 5.82 13.54
N GLN A 12 -13.29 5.05 14.59
CA GLN A 12 -13.17 5.50 15.96
C GLN A 12 -11.70 5.84 16.23
N CYS A 13 -11.46 7.07 16.68
CA CYS A 13 -10.15 7.55 17.10
C CYS A 13 -9.52 6.60 18.12
N ASN A 14 -8.38 6.02 17.77
CA ASN A 14 -7.39 5.58 18.75
C ASN A 14 -6.02 5.41 18.05
N CYS A 15 -5.32 6.50 17.77
CA CYS A 15 -3.85 6.43 17.74
C CYS A 15 -3.42 6.36 19.22
N GLN A 16 -3.39 5.16 19.79
CA GLN A 16 -2.97 4.97 21.18
C GLN A 16 -1.47 5.22 21.29
N ASN A 17 -1.12 6.26 22.04
CA ASN A 17 -0.03 6.18 23.01
C ASN A 17 -0.35 5.07 24.01
N GLU A 18 -0.03 3.82 23.69
CA GLU A 18 0.14 2.77 24.72
C GLU A 18 1.34 1.89 24.33
N PHE A 19 2.54 2.36 24.68
CA PHE A 19 3.60 1.44 25.12
C PHE A 19 3.13 0.79 26.42
N ARG A 20 2.19 -0.15 26.33
CA ARG A 20 1.97 -1.12 27.40
C ARG A 20 2.78 -2.36 27.07
N ASN A 21 3.84 -2.56 27.85
CA ASN A 21 4.41 -3.86 28.14
C ASN A 21 3.25 -4.78 28.53
N SER A 22 2.83 -5.61 27.59
CA SER A 22 2.04 -6.80 27.84
C SER A 22 2.83 -7.93 27.21
N GLU A 23 3.52 -8.65 28.08
CA GLU A 23 4.04 -9.98 27.80
C GLU A 23 2.85 -10.85 27.38
N ASN A 24 3.02 -11.63 26.30
CA ASN A 24 2.01 -12.31 25.47
C ASN A 24 1.31 -11.46 24.39
N LYS A 25 2.07 -10.78 23.54
CA LYS A 25 1.56 -10.36 22.22
C LYS A 25 1.57 -11.55 21.27
N ASN A 26 0.39 -11.96 20.79
CA ASN A 26 0.23 -12.78 19.59
C ASN A 26 0.94 -12.09 18.41
N SER A 27 2.24 -12.33 18.26
CA SER A 27 2.99 -11.90 17.09
C SER A 27 2.56 -12.79 15.93
N ILE A 28 2.02 -12.18 14.87
CA ILE A 28 1.77 -12.90 13.64
C ILE A 28 3.14 -13.36 13.13
N ILE A 29 3.38 -14.66 13.10
CA ILE A 29 4.53 -15.27 12.42
C ILE A 29 4.04 -15.66 11.02
N PHE A 30 3.14 -16.64 10.99
CA PHE A 30 2.45 -17.10 9.79
C PHE A 30 1.03 -17.58 10.13
N LYS A 31 0.05 -17.21 9.30
CA LYS A 31 -1.30 -17.77 9.32
C LYS A 31 -1.78 -17.89 7.88
N GLY A 32 -2.28 -19.06 7.49
CA GLY A 32 -2.82 -19.30 6.15
C GLY A 32 -4.29 -19.69 6.18
N LYS A 33 -5.07 -19.14 5.26
CA LYS A 33 -6.39 -19.66 4.86
C LYS A 33 -6.26 -20.17 3.44
N TYR A 34 -6.23 -21.49 3.30
CA TYR A 34 -6.11 -22.14 2.01
C TYR A 34 -7.46 -22.30 1.33
N LYS A 35 -7.48 -22.14 0.02
CA LYS A 35 -8.66 -22.28 -0.83
C LYS A 35 -9.24 -23.68 -0.70
N LYS A 36 -10.57 -23.76 -0.61
CA LYS A 36 -11.30 -25.05 -0.62
C LYS A 36 -11.74 -25.45 -2.02
N SER A 37 -11.70 -24.52 -2.97
CA SER A 37 -12.06 -24.73 -4.37
C SER A 37 -11.20 -23.85 -5.29
N GLU A 38 -11.24 -24.10 -6.59
CA GLU A 38 -10.45 -23.35 -7.58
C GLU A 38 -10.90 -21.90 -7.77
N THR A 39 -12.13 -21.56 -7.37
CA THR A 39 -12.67 -20.20 -7.43
C THR A 39 -12.21 -19.33 -6.26
N GLU A 40 -11.70 -19.95 -5.20
CA GLU A 40 -11.17 -19.26 -4.02
C GLU A 40 -9.68 -18.97 -4.17
N THR A 41 -9.22 -17.91 -3.50
CA THR A 41 -7.81 -17.51 -3.46
C THR A 41 -7.24 -17.78 -2.08
N ASP A 42 -6.08 -18.43 -2.02
CA ASP A 42 -5.32 -18.58 -0.79
C ASP A 42 -5.04 -17.21 -0.18
N THR A 43 -5.25 -17.06 1.12
CA THR A 43 -4.95 -15.82 1.86
C THR A 43 -3.94 -16.11 2.95
N LEU A 44 -2.83 -15.37 2.95
CA LEU A 44 -1.70 -15.55 3.85
C LEU A 44 -1.45 -14.28 4.65
N TRP A 45 -1.36 -14.39 5.97
CA TRP A 45 -0.92 -13.34 6.88
C TRP A 45 0.47 -13.71 7.36
N VAL A 46 1.46 -12.89 7.01
CA VAL A 46 2.87 -13.21 7.20
C VAL A 46 3.61 -12.02 7.80
N SER A 47 4.57 -12.29 8.66
CA SER A 47 5.51 -11.27 9.13
C SER A 47 6.74 -11.24 8.25
N HIS A 48 7.24 -10.06 7.93
CA HIS A 48 8.50 -9.91 7.18
C HIS A 48 9.74 -10.45 7.94
N ASN A 49 9.61 -10.69 9.25
CA ASN A 49 10.65 -11.27 10.10
C ASN A 49 10.59 -12.80 10.18
N ASP A 50 9.55 -13.41 9.61
CA ASP A 50 9.48 -14.86 9.51
C ASP A 50 10.51 -15.33 8.47
N THR A 51 11.60 -15.94 8.94
CA THR A 51 12.72 -16.39 8.11
C THR A 51 12.37 -17.59 7.23
N ILE A 52 11.24 -18.26 7.48
CA ILE A 52 10.71 -19.32 6.61
C ILE A 52 10.05 -18.70 5.38
N VAL A 53 9.40 -17.55 5.55
CA VAL A 53 8.65 -16.86 4.48
C VAL A 53 9.51 -15.81 3.77
N PHE A 54 10.43 -15.16 4.48
CA PHE A 54 11.23 -14.06 3.97
C PHE A 54 12.73 -14.27 4.18
N LYS A 55 13.49 -13.87 3.17
CA LYS A 55 14.93 -13.65 3.25
C LYS A 55 15.19 -12.17 3.50
N LYS A 56 15.80 -11.84 4.65
CA LYS A 56 16.30 -10.50 4.97
C LYS A 56 17.69 -10.32 4.38
N GLU A 57 17.89 -9.25 3.62
CA GLU A 57 19.17 -8.87 3.02
C GLU A 57 19.49 -7.41 3.36
N GLU A 58 20.74 -7.14 3.74
CA GLU A 58 21.24 -5.78 3.89
C GLU A 58 21.86 -5.32 2.57
N VAL A 59 21.43 -4.17 2.08
CA VAL A 59 21.79 -3.63 0.78
C VAL A 59 22.25 -2.19 0.94
N ILE A 60 23.43 -1.88 0.40
CA ILE A 60 23.93 -0.52 0.31
C ILE A 60 23.34 0.10 -0.96
N THR A 61 22.54 1.15 -0.80
CA THR A 61 22.00 1.92 -1.92
C THR A 61 22.82 3.17 -2.11
N THR A 62 23.39 3.36 -3.29
CA THR A 62 24.14 4.58 -3.65
C THR A 62 23.32 5.36 -4.66
N ARG A 63 23.07 6.64 -4.39
CA ARG A 63 22.50 7.57 -5.38
C ARG A 63 23.58 8.55 -5.83
N PRO A 64 23.51 9.05 -7.07
CA PRO A 64 24.42 10.11 -7.51
C PRO A 64 24.40 11.29 -6.52
N CYS A 65 25.59 11.77 -6.14
CA CYS A 65 25.78 12.89 -5.23
C CYS A 65 25.19 12.69 -3.81
N SER A 66 24.97 11.44 -3.36
CA SER A 66 24.61 11.14 -1.97
C SER A 66 25.60 10.17 -1.34
N ASN A 67 25.70 10.22 -0.01
CA ASN A 67 26.38 9.15 0.71
C ASN A 67 25.63 7.82 0.52
N PRO A 68 26.35 6.69 0.48
CA PRO A 68 25.71 5.38 0.47
C PRO A 68 24.87 5.17 1.72
N GLU A 69 23.67 4.63 1.56
CA GLU A 69 22.74 4.34 2.65
C GLU A 69 22.60 2.83 2.81
N LEU A 70 22.82 2.33 4.04
CA LEU A 70 22.50 0.94 4.37
C LEU A 70 20.97 0.80 4.51
N SER A 71 20.41 -0.15 3.78
CA SER A 71 18.98 -0.43 3.77
C SER A 71 18.72 -1.92 3.93
N THR A 72 17.59 -2.29 4.51
CA THR A 72 17.16 -3.69 4.60
C THR A 72 16.13 -3.98 3.53
N LYS A 73 16.32 -5.07 2.79
CA LYS A 73 15.38 -5.62 1.83
C LYS A 73 14.85 -6.97 2.31
N TYR A 74 13.55 -7.18 2.18
CA TYR A 74 12.89 -8.44 2.49
C TYR A 74 12.36 -9.06 1.19
N ASN A 75 12.83 -10.25 0.85
CA ASN A 75 12.39 -10.98 -0.34
C ASN A 75 11.61 -12.24 0.07
N LEU A 76 10.50 -12.54 -0.60
CA LEU A 76 9.75 -13.76 -0.35
C LEU A 76 10.55 -15.00 -0.77
N ILE A 77 10.55 -16.02 0.07
CA ILE A 77 11.06 -17.36 -0.22
C ILE A 77 9.89 -18.17 -0.79
N THR A 78 10.07 -18.70 -2.01
CA THR A 78 9.10 -19.60 -2.68
C THR A 78 7.63 -19.15 -2.56
N PRO A 79 7.28 -17.93 -3.01
CA PRO A 79 5.92 -17.40 -2.87
C PRO A 79 4.89 -18.26 -3.64
N ILE A 80 3.68 -18.38 -3.09
CA ILE A 80 2.58 -19.13 -3.69
C ILE A 80 1.95 -18.29 -4.80
N ASN A 81 1.95 -18.81 -6.02
CA ASN A 81 1.33 -18.14 -7.15
C ASN A 81 -0.17 -17.94 -6.92
N ASN A 82 -0.67 -16.78 -7.28
CA ASN A 82 -2.06 -16.36 -7.10
C ASN A 82 -2.56 -16.26 -5.66
N ALA A 83 -1.72 -16.42 -4.63
CA ALA A 83 -2.13 -16.16 -3.26
C ALA A 83 -2.18 -14.66 -2.94
N TYR A 84 -3.12 -14.27 -2.08
CA TYR A 84 -3.22 -12.92 -1.53
C TYR A 84 -2.46 -12.84 -0.21
N TYR A 85 -1.57 -11.87 -0.08
CA TYR A 85 -0.72 -11.70 1.10
C TYR A 85 -1.12 -10.46 1.88
N PHE A 86 -1.13 -10.58 3.20
CA PHE A 86 -1.08 -9.49 4.18
C PHE A 86 0.27 -9.57 4.88
N ILE A 87 1.16 -8.61 4.62
CA ILE A 87 2.53 -8.61 5.10
C ILE A 87 2.65 -7.58 6.23
N TYR A 88 3.11 -8.03 7.39
CA TYR A 88 3.25 -7.21 8.59
C TYR A 88 4.72 -6.93 8.93
N ASN A 89 5.00 -5.77 9.52
CA ASN A 89 6.30 -5.46 10.09
C ASN A 89 6.47 -5.98 11.52
N GLU A 90 7.62 -5.71 12.14
CA GLU A 90 7.95 -6.12 13.51
C GLU A 90 6.99 -5.54 14.56
N LYS A 91 6.43 -4.36 14.27
CA LYS A 91 5.45 -3.66 15.11
C LYS A 91 4.02 -4.18 14.89
N GLN A 92 3.85 -5.26 14.12
CA GLN A 92 2.55 -5.83 13.74
C GLN A 92 1.67 -4.85 12.94
N GLN A 93 2.28 -3.93 12.20
CA GLN A 93 1.59 -3.03 11.29
C GLN A 93 1.58 -3.64 9.88
N LEU A 94 0.43 -3.59 9.20
CA LEU A 94 0.30 -4.05 7.82
C LEU A 94 1.10 -3.12 6.90
N ILE A 95 2.16 -3.61 6.27
CA ILE A 95 3.03 -2.80 5.39
C ILE A 95 2.76 -3.02 3.92
N LYS A 96 2.23 -4.19 3.54
CA LYS A 96 1.86 -4.48 2.15
C LYS A 96 0.70 -5.47 2.11
N GLU A 97 -0.23 -5.24 1.20
CA GLU A 97 -1.20 -6.26 0.79
C GLU A 97 -1.26 -6.40 -0.73
N GLY A 98 -1.54 -7.59 -1.23
CA GLY A 98 -1.71 -7.80 -2.66
C GLY A 98 -1.63 -9.26 -3.08
N LYS A 99 -1.97 -9.51 -4.34
CA LYS A 99 -1.89 -10.83 -4.95
C LYS A 99 -0.52 -11.02 -5.60
N TYR A 100 0.18 -12.09 -5.23
CA TYR A 100 1.44 -12.46 -5.86
C TYR A 100 1.20 -13.26 -7.14
N THR A 101 1.87 -12.92 -8.24
CA THR A 101 1.79 -13.66 -9.50
C THR A 101 3.16 -13.84 -10.14
N TYR A 102 3.51 -15.06 -10.57
CA TYR A 102 4.80 -15.35 -11.23
C TYR A 102 4.97 -14.63 -12.57
N GLU A 103 3.87 -14.49 -13.29
CA GLU A 103 3.84 -13.82 -14.58
C GLU A 103 2.72 -12.80 -14.65
N TYR A 104 2.93 -11.78 -15.46
CA TYR A 104 1.94 -10.74 -15.69
C TYR A 104 2.01 -10.26 -17.13
N THR A 105 0.84 -10.21 -17.79
CA THR A 105 0.71 -9.79 -19.18
C THR A 105 0.12 -8.38 -19.23
N HIS A 106 0.83 -7.46 -19.87
CA HIS A 106 0.38 -6.09 -20.08
C HIS A 106 0.64 -5.66 -21.52
N ILE A 107 -0.42 -5.24 -22.23
CA ILE A 107 -0.36 -4.78 -23.62
C ILE A 107 0.43 -5.79 -24.50
N GLY A 108 0.04 -7.06 -24.45
CA GLY A 108 0.64 -8.13 -25.25
C GLY A 108 2.04 -8.60 -24.82
N ALA A 109 2.67 -7.97 -23.82
CA ALA A 109 3.97 -8.39 -23.31
C ALA A 109 3.83 -9.10 -21.95
N THR A 110 4.35 -10.33 -21.85
CA THR A 110 4.38 -11.11 -20.60
C THR A 110 5.72 -10.97 -19.90
N LYS A 111 5.69 -10.51 -18.65
CA LYS A 111 6.87 -10.47 -17.77
C LYS A 111 6.83 -11.66 -16.81
N LYS A 112 7.89 -12.46 -16.78
CA LYS A 112 8.06 -13.63 -15.89
C LYS A 112 8.89 -13.33 -14.63
N SER A 113 8.76 -12.12 -14.10
CA SER A 113 9.61 -11.63 -13.01
C SER A 113 9.01 -11.75 -11.60
N GLY A 114 7.85 -12.41 -11.44
CA GLY A 114 7.22 -12.72 -10.16
C GLY A 114 7.02 -11.53 -9.20
N SER A 115 5.82 -10.97 -9.12
CA SER A 115 5.60 -9.77 -8.29
C SER A 115 4.17 -9.57 -7.83
N PHE A 116 3.98 -8.53 -7.03
CA PHE A 116 2.68 -7.99 -6.64
C PHE A 116 2.27 -6.88 -7.60
N TYR A 117 1.68 -7.25 -8.75
CA TYR A 117 1.28 -6.27 -9.77
C TYR A 117 0.04 -5.47 -9.37
N ASN A 118 -0.77 -5.99 -8.45
CA ASN A 118 -1.86 -5.27 -7.82
C ASN A 118 -1.64 -5.31 -6.31
N SER A 119 -1.28 -4.17 -5.72
CA SER A 119 -0.90 -4.09 -4.31
C SER A 119 -1.24 -2.75 -3.69
N LYS A 120 -1.25 -2.76 -2.36
CA LYS A 120 -1.17 -1.55 -1.55
C LYS A 120 0.05 -1.62 -0.64
N ASP A 121 0.76 -0.52 -0.53
CA ASP A 121 1.93 -0.36 0.32
C ASP A 121 1.65 0.74 1.35
N TYR A 122 1.75 0.41 2.63
CA TYR A 122 1.36 1.27 3.74
C TYR A 122 2.60 1.85 4.40
N HIS A 123 2.60 3.17 4.53
CA HIS A 123 3.64 3.92 5.21
C HIS A 123 3.07 4.59 6.45
N TYR A 124 3.84 4.51 7.53
CA TYR A 124 3.47 5.02 8.84
C TYR A 124 4.36 6.19 9.21
N ASP A 125 3.78 7.16 9.91
CA ASP A 125 4.54 8.25 10.52
C ASP A 125 5.31 7.77 11.75
N SER A 126 6.08 8.67 12.36
CA SER A 126 6.86 8.38 13.57
C SER A 126 5.99 7.99 14.77
N ASN A 127 4.70 8.34 14.78
CA ASN A 127 3.75 8.00 15.83
C ASN A 127 3.05 6.66 15.57
N GLY A 128 3.35 5.99 14.46
CA GLY A 128 2.75 4.72 14.06
C GLY A 128 1.35 4.86 13.46
N CYS A 129 0.91 6.07 13.12
CA CYS A 129 -0.33 6.32 12.39
C CYS A 129 -0.06 6.21 10.87
N VAL A 130 -1.04 5.74 10.07
CA VAL A 130 -0.85 5.63 8.60
C VAL A 130 -0.73 7.04 8.02
N ASP A 131 0.36 7.30 7.32
CA ASP A 131 0.61 8.58 6.62
C ASP A 131 0.20 8.48 5.15
N ILE A 132 0.63 7.40 4.47
CA ILE A 132 0.44 7.23 3.02
C ILE A 132 0.12 5.77 2.69
N ILE A 133 -0.81 5.55 1.77
CA ILE A 133 -1.03 4.27 1.11
C ILE A 133 -0.77 4.44 -0.38
N TYR A 134 0.23 3.74 -0.92
CA TYR A 134 0.48 3.67 -2.36
C TYR A 134 -0.28 2.49 -2.95
N TYR A 135 -0.96 2.75 -4.07
CA TYR A 135 -1.69 1.74 -4.82
C TYR A 135 -0.94 1.46 -6.12
N THR A 136 -0.61 0.19 -6.32
CA THR A 136 -0.11 -0.33 -7.58
C THR A 136 -1.23 -1.07 -8.28
N ALA A 137 -1.46 -0.74 -9.55
CA ALA A 137 -2.33 -1.51 -10.42
C ALA A 137 -1.55 -1.88 -11.68
N ASP A 138 -1.65 -3.12 -12.12
CA ASP A 138 -0.98 -3.59 -13.34
C ASP A 138 0.54 -3.41 -13.34
N GLY A 139 1.16 -3.48 -12.15
CA GLY A 139 2.59 -3.28 -11.93
C GLY A 139 3.03 -1.82 -12.00
N ARG A 140 2.10 -0.87 -11.98
CA ARG A 140 2.38 0.56 -12.13
C ARG A 140 1.67 1.38 -11.07
N ASN A 141 2.24 2.53 -10.76
CA ASN A 141 1.66 3.47 -9.81
C ASN A 141 0.28 3.89 -10.31
N HIS A 142 -0.73 3.73 -9.45
CA HIS A 142 -2.11 4.09 -9.78
C HIS A 142 -2.56 5.32 -9.01
N LYS A 143 -2.43 5.28 -7.68
CA LYS A 143 -2.72 6.43 -6.82
C LYS A 143 -1.95 6.35 -5.50
N ALA A 144 -1.89 7.47 -4.80
CA ALA A 144 -1.42 7.55 -3.42
C ALA A 144 -2.45 8.30 -2.56
N GLU A 145 -2.89 7.67 -1.48
CA GLU A 145 -3.79 8.27 -0.49
C GLU A 145 -2.97 8.76 0.70
N HIS A 146 -3.13 10.04 1.04
CA HIS A 146 -2.43 10.66 2.16
C HIS A 146 -3.42 10.98 3.28
N PHE A 147 -2.96 10.79 4.51
CA PHE A 147 -3.76 10.96 5.72
C PHE A 147 -3.18 12.07 6.59
N ASP A 148 -4.05 12.79 7.30
CA ASP A 148 -3.61 13.75 8.31
C ASP A 148 -3.28 13.04 9.63
N LYS A 149 -2.72 13.80 10.59
CA LYS A 149 -2.38 13.30 11.94
C LYS A 149 -3.57 12.74 12.73
N LYS A 150 -4.81 12.89 12.24
CA LYS A 150 -6.03 12.33 12.83
C LYS A 150 -6.55 11.14 12.03
N ASN A 151 -5.72 10.54 11.17
CA ASN A 151 -6.06 9.45 10.25
C ASN A 151 -7.21 9.77 9.30
N ARG A 152 -7.38 11.04 8.92
CA ARG A 152 -8.41 11.44 7.95
C ARG A 152 -7.76 11.62 6.60
N LEU A 153 -8.40 11.12 5.55
CA LEU A 153 -7.98 11.35 4.18
C LEU A 153 -7.85 12.86 3.93
N ASN A 154 -6.66 13.29 3.51
CA ASN A 154 -6.33 14.68 3.25
C ASN A 154 -6.09 14.96 1.77
N LYS A 155 -5.64 13.96 1.00
CA LYS A 155 -5.24 14.13 -0.40
C LYS A 155 -5.16 12.78 -1.09
N ILE A 156 -5.62 12.72 -2.33
CA ILE A 156 -5.35 11.59 -3.24
C ILE A 156 -4.59 12.14 -4.44
N ARG A 157 -3.44 11.54 -4.76
CA ARG A 157 -2.71 11.78 -6.02
C ARG A 157 -2.97 10.63 -6.96
N TYR A 158 -3.35 10.93 -8.19
CA TYR A 158 -3.55 9.93 -9.25
C TYR A 158 -2.44 10.06 -10.28
N PHE A 159 -1.97 8.92 -10.77
CA PHE A 159 -0.86 8.85 -11.71
C PHE A 159 -1.34 8.24 -13.03
N ASP A 160 -0.85 8.80 -14.14
CA ASP A 160 -0.99 8.18 -15.44
C ASP A 160 -0.21 6.87 -15.42
N LYS A 161 -0.89 5.78 -15.77
CA LYS A 161 -0.27 4.45 -15.77
C LYS A 161 0.86 4.33 -16.79
N LYS A 162 1.01 5.20 -17.79
CA LYS A 162 2.10 5.06 -18.78
C LYS A 162 3.33 5.88 -18.41
N SER A 163 3.14 7.17 -18.15
CA SER A 163 4.21 8.15 -17.86
C SER A 163 4.60 8.18 -16.39
N SER A 164 3.73 7.72 -15.48
CA SER A 164 3.82 7.96 -14.03
C SER A 164 3.71 9.44 -13.64
N ASP A 165 3.33 10.32 -14.57
CA ASP A 165 3.04 11.72 -14.28
C ASP A 165 1.77 11.85 -13.44
N ILE A 166 1.66 12.93 -12.67
CA ILE A 166 0.46 13.23 -11.89
C ILE A 166 -0.62 13.70 -12.85
N GLU A 167 -1.74 12.99 -12.92
CA GLU A 167 -2.91 13.40 -13.71
C GLU A 167 -3.81 14.36 -12.94
N LYS A 168 -4.11 14.01 -11.68
CA LYS A 168 -4.96 14.83 -10.81
C LYS A 168 -4.61 14.65 -9.34
N ILE A 169 -4.95 15.68 -8.57
CA ILE A 169 -4.88 15.66 -7.10
C ILE A 169 -6.22 16.09 -6.54
N GLU A 170 -6.85 15.22 -5.76
CA GLU A 170 -8.03 15.52 -4.96
C GLU A 170 -7.57 15.97 -3.57
N ILE A 171 -8.07 17.10 -3.09
CA ILE A 171 -7.72 17.68 -1.78
C ILE A 171 -8.96 17.67 -0.89
N TYR A 172 -8.79 17.14 0.32
CA TYR A 172 -9.87 16.95 1.28
C TYR A 172 -9.65 17.82 2.52
N LYS A 173 -10.74 18.36 3.06
CA LYS A 173 -10.74 19.07 4.33
C LYS A 173 -11.82 18.48 5.22
N LYS A 174 -11.42 17.98 6.40
CA LYS A 174 -12.32 17.32 7.37
C LYS A 174 -13.11 16.15 6.72
N GLY A 175 -12.46 15.37 5.85
CA GLY A 175 -13.07 14.22 5.18
C GLY A 175 -13.98 14.53 3.99
N LYS A 176 -14.16 15.81 3.64
CA LYS A 176 -14.93 16.22 2.45
C LYS A 176 -14.00 16.71 1.34
N LEU A 177 -14.29 16.35 0.09
CA LEU A 177 -13.59 16.87 -1.07
C LEU A 177 -13.76 18.39 -1.11
N LYS A 178 -12.65 19.12 -1.24
CA LYS A 178 -12.64 20.59 -1.30
C LYS A 178 -12.36 21.07 -2.72
N GLU A 179 -11.35 20.47 -3.35
CA GLU A 179 -10.97 20.82 -4.71
C GLU A 179 -10.25 19.66 -5.39
N THR A 180 -10.28 19.68 -6.71
CA THR A 180 -9.51 18.80 -7.57
C THR A 180 -8.61 19.64 -8.46
N LYS A 181 -7.31 19.36 -8.43
CA LYS A 181 -6.34 19.94 -9.38
C LYS A 181 -6.16 18.95 -10.51
N ILE A 182 -6.39 19.38 -11.75
CA ILE A 182 -6.21 18.56 -12.95
C ILE A 182 -4.99 19.10 -13.69
N TYR A 183 -3.96 18.25 -13.80
CA TYR A 183 -2.68 18.62 -14.41
C TYR A 183 -2.76 18.44 -15.93
N THR A 184 -2.23 19.43 -16.64
CA THR A 184 -2.16 19.43 -18.11
C THR A 184 -0.72 19.31 -18.61
N SER A 185 0.26 19.66 -17.77
CA SER A 185 1.69 19.41 -17.99
C SER A 185 2.46 19.51 -16.67
N PHE A 186 3.78 19.32 -16.71
CA PHE A 186 4.65 19.52 -15.55
C PHE A 186 4.37 20.86 -14.86
N ASN A 187 3.93 20.81 -13.61
CA ASN A 187 3.54 21.94 -12.77
C ASN A 187 2.44 22.88 -13.31
N LYS A 188 1.73 22.53 -14.40
CA LYS A 188 0.56 23.29 -14.89
C LYS A 188 -0.72 22.53 -14.61
N TYR A 189 -1.69 23.21 -13.99
CA TYR A 189 -2.98 22.63 -13.64
C TYR A 189 -4.06 23.69 -13.57
N TYR A 190 -5.32 23.26 -13.71
CA TYR A 190 -6.49 24.04 -13.32
C TYR A 190 -7.18 23.41 -12.11
N THR A 191 -7.98 24.19 -11.41
CA THR A 191 -8.62 23.77 -10.15
C THR A 191 -10.13 23.78 -10.30
N ILE A 192 -10.77 22.66 -9.97
CA ILE A 192 -12.22 22.54 -9.83
C ILE A 192 -12.55 22.54 -8.34
N LYS A 193 -13.36 23.49 -7.89
CA LYS A 193 -13.86 23.49 -6.50
C LYS A 193 -15.01 22.49 -6.38
N ALA A 194 -15.05 21.76 -5.27
CA ALA A 194 -16.22 20.94 -4.97
C ALA A 194 -17.41 21.85 -4.64
N SER A 195 -18.61 21.45 -5.06
CA SER A 195 -19.86 22.05 -4.63
C SER A 195 -20.05 21.81 -3.14
N ASP A 196 -20.44 22.85 -2.38
CA ASP A 196 -20.64 22.78 -0.92
C ASP A 196 -21.83 21.91 -0.52
#